data_AF-A0A848LVZ3-F1
#
_entry.id   AF-A0A848LVZ3-F1
#
_cell.length_a   1.000
_cell.length_b   1.000
_cell.length_c   1.000
_cell.angle_alpha   90.00
_cell.angle_beta   90.00
_cell.angle_gamma   90.00
#
_symmetry.space_group_name_H-M   'P 1'
#
loop_
_entity.id
_entity.type
_entity.pdbx_description
1 polymer ?
#
loop_
_entity_poly.entity_id
_entity_poly.type
_entity_poly.pdbx_seq_one_letter_code
_entity_poly.pdbx_strand_id
1 'polypeptide(L)'
;MAKFLDTTGVSYHLQKLINKANEKLILVSPYLKINERLKSALLDRDVFKIDIRIIYGKNELQPSEAEWIRSVKSVRLSYCKNLHAKCYLNEHEAIVTSMNLYEFSQVNNTEMGIHVTKTEDPALYQEIWDEVQRVLRMSEEVQISIERVKPETPTEALAPAAAASAPARTRAEQPTPGQPTGYCIRCQEPIQLRPTHPFCRACFDDWDGDEEEPEMHCHVCGNEHSATKLKPSCYPCFKANRNRLDWPMG
;
A
#
# COMPACT_ATOMS: atom_id res chain seq x y z
N MET A 1 -2.77 -7.31 -30.84
CA MET A 1 -1.34 -7.44 -30.55
C MET A 1 -1.04 -6.55 -29.36
N ALA A 2 -0.26 -7.05 -28.40
CA ALA A 2 0.09 -6.30 -27.19
C ALA A 2 0.81 -4.97 -27.50
N LYS A 3 0.53 -3.93 -26.73
CA LYS A 3 1.12 -2.58 -26.89
C LYS A 3 1.85 -2.18 -25.62
N PHE A 4 3.10 -1.73 -25.76
CA PHE A 4 3.85 -1.16 -24.65
C PHE A 4 3.28 0.20 -24.26
N LEU A 5 3.26 0.48 -22.96
CA LEU A 5 2.84 1.73 -22.35
C LEU A 5 3.94 2.24 -21.42
N ASP A 6 4.26 3.53 -21.53
CA ASP A 6 4.98 4.28 -20.49
C ASP A 6 4.00 4.74 -19.38
N THR A 7 4.50 5.45 -18.36
CA THR A 7 3.68 5.98 -17.25
C THR A 7 2.42 6.72 -17.71
N THR A 8 2.55 7.59 -18.72
CA THR A 8 1.43 8.39 -19.22
C THR A 8 0.45 7.53 -20.00
N GLY A 9 0.96 6.56 -20.76
CA GLY A 9 0.18 5.55 -21.46
C GLY A 9 -0.64 4.70 -20.47
N VAL A 10 -0.03 4.19 -19.40
CA VAL A 10 -0.73 3.39 -18.38
C VAL A 10 -1.86 4.20 -17.77
N SER A 11 -1.59 5.45 -17.35
CA SER A 11 -2.60 6.33 -16.74
C SER A 11 -3.77 6.62 -17.67
N TYR A 12 -3.49 6.92 -18.94
CA TYR A 12 -4.50 7.15 -19.97
C TYR A 12 -5.35 5.91 -20.23
N HIS A 13 -4.71 4.76 -20.42
CA HIS A 13 -5.40 3.52 -20.73
C HIS A 13 -6.20 3.00 -19.55
N LEU A 14 -5.71 3.14 -18.31
CA LEU A 14 -6.47 2.78 -17.11
C LEU A 14 -7.76 3.58 -17.01
N GLN A 15 -7.70 4.90 -17.21
CA GLN A 15 -8.90 5.74 -17.23
C GLN A 15 -9.90 5.27 -18.30
N LYS A 16 -9.42 5.00 -19.52
CA LYS A 16 -10.29 4.53 -20.61
C LYS A 16 -10.89 3.17 -20.33
N LEU A 17 -10.12 2.26 -19.75
CA LEU A 17 -10.54 0.92 -19.39
C LEU A 17 -11.71 0.96 -18.40
N ILE A 18 -11.63 1.81 -17.37
CA ILE A 18 -12.73 2.02 -16.42
C ILE A 18 -13.94 2.62 -17.14
N ASN A 19 -13.75 3.70 -17.91
CA ASN A 19 -14.85 4.40 -18.57
C ASN A 19 -15.60 3.55 -19.60
N LYS A 20 -14.92 2.56 -20.21
CA LYS A 20 -15.48 1.67 -21.23
C LYS A 20 -16.05 0.37 -20.70
N ALA A 21 -15.93 0.09 -19.40
CA ALA A 21 -16.50 -1.12 -18.82
C ALA A 21 -18.04 -1.04 -18.82
N ASN A 22 -18.69 -2.08 -19.36
CA ASN A 22 -20.15 -2.19 -19.50
C ASN A 22 -20.70 -3.41 -18.75
N GLU A 23 -19.89 -4.44 -18.57
CA GLU A 23 -20.33 -5.67 -17.90
C GLU A 23 -19.51 -5.94 -16.64
N LYS A 24 -18.18 -5.85 -16.76
CA LYS A 24 -17.28 -6.18 -15.66
C LYS A 24 -16.05 -5.29 -15.62
N LEU A 25 -15.63 -4.95 -14.42
CA LEU A 25 -14.35 -4.29 -14.16
C LEU A 25 -13.65 -5.02 -13.01
N ILE A 26 -12.41 -5.45 -13.22
CA ILE A 26 -11.58 -6.03 -12.16
C ILE A 26 -10.31 -5.22 -12.02
N LEU A 27 -10.06 -4.72 -10.82
CA LEU A 27 -8.86 -3.98 -10.46
C LEU A 27 -8.06 -4.79 -9.44
N VAL A 28 -6.87 -5.26 -9.83
CA VAL A 28 -5.94 -5.98 -8.96
C VAL A 28 -4.79 -5.05 -8.66
N SER A 29 -4.62 -4.67 -7.39
CA SER A 29 -3.51 -3.82 -6.94
C SER A 29 -3.22 -4.10 -5.47
N PRO A 30 -1.96 -4.33 -5.06
CA PRO A 30 -1.64 -4.61 -3.67
C PRO A 30 -2.12 -3.51 -2.71
N TYR A 31 -1.98 -2.25 -3.13
CA TYR A 31 -2.38 -1.08 -2.35
C TYR A 31 -3.70 -0.52 -2.84
N LEU A 32 -4.61 -0.27 -1.89
CA LEU A 32 -5.94 0.28 -2.14
C LEU A 32 -5.99 1.79 -1.84
N LYS A 33 -5.13 2.57 -2.51
CA LYS A 33 -5.17 4.04 -2.45
C LYS A 33 -5.64 4.56 -3.80
N ILE A 34 -6.94 4.74 -3.99
CA ILE A 34 -7.52 5.15 -5.27
C ILE A 34 -7.52 6.67 -5.36
N ASN A 35 -6.95 7.24 -6.42
CA ASN A 35 -6.97 8.69 -6.62
C ASN A 35 -8.40 9.21 -6.96
N GLU A 36 -8.64 10.50 -6.76
CA GLU A 36 -9.97 11.10 -6.94
C GLU A 36 -10.51 10.95 -8.37
N ARG A 37 -9.63 11.03 -9.38
CA ARG A 37 -10.02 10.87 -10.78
C ARG A 37 -10.58 9.48 -11.08
N LEU A 38 -9.95 8.42 -10.55
CA LEU A 38 -10.43 7.05 -10.69
C LEU A 38 -11.69 6.83 -9.84
N LYS A 39 -11.80 7.44 -8.65
CA LYS A 39 -13.03 7.39 -7.85
C LYS A 39 -14.22 7.97 -8.61
N SER A 40 -14.07 9.14 -9.25
CA SER A 40 -15.13 9.72 -10.08
C SER A 40 -15.54 8.78 -11.22
N ALA A 41 -14.56 8.17 -11.89
CA ALA A 41 -14.83 7.23 -12.98
C ALA A 41 -15.59 5.97 -12.50
N LEU A 42 -15.25 5.46 -11.32
CA LEU A 42 -15.94 4.32 -10.70
C LEU A 42 -17.36 4.68 -10.29
N LEU A 43 -17.60 5.88 -9.76
CA LEU A 43 -18.93 6.39 -9.45
C LEU A 43 -19.80 6.53 -10.71
N ASP A 44 -19.23 7.03 -11.81
CA ASP A 44 -19.93 7.10 -13.10
C ASP A 44 -20.31 5.71 -13.63
N ARG A 45 -19.49 4.68 -13.36
CA ARG A 45 -19.79 3.29 -13.72
C ARG A 45 -20.82 2.64 -12.79
N ASP A 46 -20.88 3.03 -11.52
CA ASP A 46 -21.85 2.52 -10.54
C ASP A 46 -23.31 2.74 -10.98
N VAL A 47 -23.57 3.86 -11.68
CA VAL A 47 -24.91 4.16 -12.26
C VAL A 47 -25.40 3.04 -13.18
N PHE A 48 -24.47 2.38 -13.90
CA PHE A 48 -24.77 1.30 -14.85
C PHE A 48 -24.83 -0.08 -14.19
N LYS A 49 -24.56 -0.17 -12.87
CA LYS A 49 -24.62 -1.42 -12.09
C LYS A 49 -23.77 -2.57 -12.66
N ILE A 50 -22.62 -2.23 -13.22
CA ILE A 50 -21.67 -3.22 -13.75
C ILE A 50 -21.00 -3.99 -12.59
N ASP A 51 -20.50 -5.20 -12.83
CA ASP A 51 -19.78 -5.96 -11.79
C ASP A 51 -18.37 -5.39 -11.58
N ILE A 52 -18.18 -4.56 -10.54
CA ILE A 52 -16.86 -4.02 -10.18
C ILE A 52 -16.25 -4.85 -9.05
N ARG A 53 -15.06 -5.39 -9.27
CA ARG A 53 -14.30 -6.14 -8.26
C ARG A 53 -12.94 -5.51 -8.04
N ILE A 54 -12.59 -5.25 -6.80
CA ILE A 54 -11.27 -4.74 -6.44
C ILE A 54 -10.59 -5.73 -5.52
N ILE A 55 -9.43 -6.22 -5.94
CA ILE A 55 -8.60 -7.16 -5.18
C ILE A 55 -7.39 -6.41 -4.66
N TYR A 56 -7.22 -6.42 -3.34
CA TYR A 56 -6.10 -5.78 -2.63
C TYR A 56 -5.37 -6.78 -1.73
N GLY A 57 -4.16 -6.46 -1.27
CA GLY A 57 -3.39 -7.39 -0.43
C GLY A 57 -2.48 -6.78 0.62
N LYS A 58 -2.37 -5.46 0.65
CA LYS A 58 -1.63 -4.70 1.66
C LYS A 58 -2.50 -3.56 2.20
N ASN A 59 -2.22 -3.19 3.45
CA ASN A 59 -2.86 -2.13 4.24
C ASN A 59 -4.24 -2.47 4.82
N GLU A 60 -4.49 -1.93 6.02
CA GLU A 60 -5.82 -1.73 6.56
C GLU A 60 -6.50 -0.59 5.77
N LEU A 61 -7.75 -0.81 5.34
CA LEU A 61 -8.54 0.24 4.71
C LEU A 61 -8.64 1.44 5.67
N GLN A 62 -8.23 2.62 5.21
CA GLN A 62 -8.49 3.83 5.98
C GLN A 62 -10.02 4.01 6.13
N PRO A 63 -10.51 4.51 7.28
CA PRO A 63 -11.94 4.68 7.50
C PRO A 63 -12.65 5.45 6.38
N SER A 64 -12.00 6.47 5.83
CA SER A 64 -12.51 7.28 4.71
C SER A 64 -12.58 6.50 3.39
N GLU A 65 -11.59 5.64 3.10
CA GLU A 65 -11.60 4.77 1.92
C GLU A 65 -12.68 3.68 2.05
N ALA A 66 -12.79 3.10 3.24
CA ALA A 66 -13.83 2.13 3.56
C ALA A 66 -15.24 2.73 3.43
N GLU A 67 -15.44 3.98 3.85
CA GLU A 67 -16.71 4.68 3.69
C GLU A 67 -17.02 5.00 2.24
N TRP A 68 -16.02 5.47 1.48
CA TRP A 68 -16.18 5.72 0.04
C TRP A 68 -16.54 4.43 -0.71
N ILE A 69 -15.84 3.32 -0.48
CA ILE A 69 -16.11 2.06 -1.19
C ILE A 69 -17.52 1.55 -0.88
N ARG A 70 -17.98 1.68 0.38
CA ARG A 70 -19.38 1.34 0.74
C ARG A 70 -20.42 2.18 -0.01
N SER A 71 -20.08 3.41 -0.39
CA SER A 71 -20.99 4.28 -1.14
C SER A 71 -21.20 3.80 -2.58
N VAL A 72 -20.25 3.04 -3.14
CA VAL A 72 -20.29 2.50 -4.51
C VAL A 72 -20.88 1.09 -4.48
N LYS A 73 -22.19 0.98 -4.73
CA LYS A 73 -22.94 -0.28 -4.50
C LYS A 73 -22.51 -1.43 -5.39
N SER A 74 -21.96 -1.12 -6.56
CA SER A 74 -21.54 -2.11 -7.56
C SER A 74 -20.12 -2.63 -7.31
N VAL A 75 -19.41 -2.10 -6.30
CA VAL A 75 -18.05 -2.51 -5.94
C VAL A 75 -18.08 -3.62 -4.90
N ARG A 76 -17.37 -4.70 -5.18
CA ARG A 76 -17.02 -5.75 -4.23
C ARG A 76 -15.52 -5.75 -3.95
N LEU A 77 -15.17 -5.83 -2.68
CA LEU A 77 -13.77 -5.91 -2.24
C LEU A 77 -13.39 -7.35 -1.93
N SER A 78 -12.19 -7.73 -2.34
CA SER A 78 -11.59 -9.01 -1.97
C SER A 78 -10.15 -8.80 -1.50
N TYR A 79 -9.80 -9.43 -0.39
CA TYR A 79 -8.44 -9.41 0.15
C TYR A 79 -7.69 -10.67 -0.29
N CYS A 80 -6.51 -10.49 -0.88
CA CYS A 80 -5.61 -11.56 -1.26
C CYS A 80 -4.29 -11.41 -0.50
N LYS A 81 -4.00 -12.35 0.40
CA LYS A 81 -2.73 -12.39 1.11
C LYS A 81 -1.56 -12.48 0.12
N ASN A 82 -0.47 -11.75 0.39
CA ASN A 82 0.74 -11.72 -0.43
C ASN A 82 0.52 -11.27 -1.89
N LEU A 83 -0.52 -10.47 -2.16
CA LEU A 83 -0.70 -9.87 -3.48
C LEU A 83 0.40 -8.84 -3.77
N HIS A 84 0.99 -8.91 -4.95
CA HIS A 84 1.88 -7.86 -5.48
C HIS A 84 1.60 -7.52 -6.95
N ALA A 85 0.74 -8.32 -7.60
CA ALA A 85 0.34 -8.15 -8.98
C ALA A 85 -0.47 -6.86 -9.14
N LYS A 86 -0.24 -6.19 -10.28
CA LYS A 86 -0.98 -5.00 -10.68
C LYS A 86 -1.54 -5.27 -12.07
N CYS A 87 -2.84 -5.46 -12.12
CA CYS A 87 -3.54 -5.81 -13.35
C CYS A 87 -4.94 -5.22 -13.33
N TYR A 88 -5.32 -4.59 -14.43
CA TYR A 88 -6.61 -3.92 -14.58
C TYR A 88 -7.27 -4.45 -15.83
N LEU A 89 -8.50 -4.94 -15.74
CA LEU A 89 -9.19 -5.48 -16.90
C LEU A 89 -10.70 -5.22 -16.87
N ASN A 90 -11.29 -5.14 -18.06
CA ASN A 90 -12.73 -5.21 -18.27
C ASN A 90 -13.02 -6.32 -19.30
N GLU A 91 -14.26 -6.44 -19.77
CA GLU A 91 -14.66 -7.48 -20.75
C GLU A 91 -13.97 -7.40 -22.13
N HIS A 92 -13.28 -6.30 -22.43
CA HIS A 92 -12.70 -6.01 -23.76
C HIS A 92 -11.18 -5.91 -23.76
N GLU A 93 -10.56 -5.44 -22.68
CA GLU A 93 -9.15 -5.11 -22.62
C GLU A 93 -8.55 -5.32 -21.22
N ALA A 94 -7.23 -5.48 -21.17
CA ALA A 94 -6.45 -5.68 -19.97
C ALA A 94 -5.16 -4.86 -20.00
N ILE A 95 -4.67 -4.48 -18.82
CA ILE A 95 -3.40 -3.81 -18.59
C ILE A 95 -2.65 -4.62 -17.53
N VAL A 96 -1.44 -5.06 -17.83
CA VAL A 96 -0.48 -5.57 -16.85
C VAL A 96 0.61 -4.52 -16.70
N THR A 97 0.89 -4.07 -15.48
CA THR A 97 1.75 -2.90 -15.27
C THR A 97 2.52 -2.95 -13.96
N SER A 98 3.53 -2.11 -13.81
CA SER A 98 4.19 -1.82 -12.54
C SER A 98 3.44 -0.79 -11.68
N MET A 99 2.48 -0.06 -12.27
CA MET A 99 1.79 1.08 -11.63
C MET A 99 0.67 0.65 -10.66
N ASN A 100 0.67 1.18 -9.44
CA ASN A 100 -0.44 1.05 -8.48
C ASN A 100 -1.62 1.98 -8.80
N LEU A 101 -2.73 1.88 -8.05
CA LEU A 101 -3.91 2.75 -8.20
C LEU A 101 -3.76 4.17 -7.60
N TYR A 102 -2.61 4.48 -7.00
CA TYR A 102 -2.34 5.73 -6.27
C TYR A 102 -1.76 6.84 -7.16
N GLU A 103 -2.05 8.09 -6.81
CA GLU A 103 -1.67 9.29 -7.55
C GLU A 103 -0.16 9.50 -7.65
N PHE A 104 0.58 9.19 -6.59
CA PHE A 104 2.05 9.36 -6.57
C PHE A 104 2.73 8.53 -7.66
N SER A 105 2.26 7.31 -7.94
CA SER A 105 2.82 6.48 -9.01
C SER A 105 2.66 7.10 -10.40
N GLN A 106 1.70 8.01 -10.59
CA GLN A 106 1.48 8.66 -11.89
C GLN A 106 2.38 9.88 -12.08
N VAL A 107 2.75 10.56 -10.99
CA VAL A 107 3.46 11.84 -11.02
C VAL A 107 4.95 11.68 -10.77
N ASN A 108 5.33 10.78 -9.87
CA ASN A 108 6.70 10.70 -9.36
C ASN A 108 7.45 9.43 -9.82
N ASN A 109 6.72 8.40 -10.26
CA ASN A 109 7.33 7.14 -10.67
C ASN A 109 7.44 7.03 -12.20
N THR A 110 8.52 6.38 -12.63
CA THR A 110 8.61 5.87 -13.99
C THR A 110 8.04 4.47 -14.01
N GLU A 111 6.94 4.30 -14.74
CA GLU A 111 6.15 3.08 -14.78
C GLU A 111 6.12 2.54 -16.21
N MET A 112 5.86 1.25 -16.33
CA MET A 112 5.64 0.62 -17.62
C MET A 112 4.48 -0.35 -17.55
N GLY A 113 3.89 -0.61 -18.70
CA GLY A 113 2.81 -1.58 -18.81
C GLY A 113 2.67 -2.14 -20.20
N ILE A 114 1.87 -3.19 -20.28
CA ILE A 114 1.45 -3.81 -21.52
C ILE A 114 -0.06 -3.75 -21.56
N HIS A 115 -0.58 -3.19 -22.65
CA HIS A 115 -2.00 -3.17 -22.97
C HIS A 115 -2.33 -4.30 -23.94
N VAL A 116 -3.39 -5.04 -23.63
CA VAL A 116 -3.87 -6.18 -24.41
C VAL A 116 -5.36 -6.00 -24.65
N THR A 117 -5.80 -6.23 -25.89
CA THR A 117 -7.22 -6.23 -26.25
C THR A 117 -7.66 -7.62 -26.65
N LYS A 118 -8.87 -8.01 -26.22
CA LYS A 118 -9.46 -9.31 -26.54
C LYS A 118 -9.67 -9.50 -28.05
N THR A 119 -9.92 -8.42 -28.78
CA THR A 119 -10.16 -8.46 -30.23
C THR A 119 -8.90 -8.69 -31.03
N GLU A 120 -7.78 -8.08 -30.63
CA GLU A 120 -6.53 -8.20 -31.38
C GLU A 120 -5.62 -9.34 -30.87
N ASP A 121 -5.80 -9.80 -29.63
CA ASP A 121 -5.04 -10.91 -29.03
C ASP A 121 -5.90 -11.68 -27.99
N PRO A 122 -6.87 -12.49 -28.47
CA PRO A 122 -7.82 -13.18 -27.59
C PRO A 122 -7.15 -14.22 -26.68
N ALA A 123 -6.07 -14.86 -27.15
CA ALA A 123 -5.37 -15.90 -26.39
C ALA A 123 -4.66 -15.29 -25.17
N LEU A 124 -3.87 -14.23 -25.37
CA LEU A 124 -3.18 -13.55 -24.26
C LEU A 124 -4.17 -12.91 -23.29
N TYR A 125 -5.24 -12.29 -23.79
CA TYR A 125 -6.29 -11.76 -22.92
C TYR A 125 -6.91 -12.87 -22.04
N GLN A 126 -7.16 -14.05 -22.61
CA GLN A 126 -7.74 -15.17 -21.86
C GLN A 126 -6.79 -15.69 -20.77
N GLU A 127 -5.49 -15.79 -21.05
CA GLU A 127 -4.49 -16.16 -20.03
C GLU A 127 -4.45 -15.16 -18.86
N ILE A 128 -4.47 -13.86 -19.16
CA ILE A 128 -4.54 -12.80 -18.14
C ILE A 128 -5.83 -12.93 -17.32
N TRP A 129 -6.96 -13.13 -18.00
CA TRP A 129 -8.25 -13.30 -17.35
C TRP A 129 -8.26 -14.48 -16.39
N ASP A 130 -7.79 -15.64 -16.84
CA ASP A 130 -7.78 -16.87 -16.04
C ASP A 130 -6.92 -16.74 -14.79
N GLU A 131 -5.78 -16.05 -14.91
CA GLU A 131 -4.92 -15.75 -13.76
C GLU A 131 -5.59 -14.78 -12.78
N VAL A 132 -6.26 -13.73 -13.26
CA VAL A 132 -7.03 -12.82 -12.40
C VAL A 132 -8.19 -13.56 -11.72
N GLN A 133 -8.87 -14.48 -12.42
CA GLN A 133 -9.90 -15.32 -11.80
C GLN A 133 -9.30 -16.26 -10.75
N ARG A 134 -8.08 -16.79 -10.96
CA ARG A 134 -7.36 -17.61 -9.97
C ARG A 134 -7.07 -16.80 -8.71
N VAL A 135 -6.54 -15.58 -8.85
CA VAL A 135 -6.30 -14.65 -7.73
C VAL A 135 -7.60 -14.38 -6.98
N LEU A 136 -8.70 -14.10 -7.69
CA LEU A 136 -10.00 -13.85 -7.08
C LEU A 136 -10.53 -15.06 -6.30
N ARG A 137 -10.37 -16.29 -6.79
CA ARG A 137 -10.75 -17.52 -6.06
C ARG A 137 -9.92 -17.76 -4.79
N MET A 138 -8.69 -17.24 -4.76
CA MET A 138 -7.81 -17.30 -3.59
C MET A 138 -8.06 -16.15 -2.61
N SER A 139 -8.92 -15.20 -2.97
CA SER A 139 -9.18 -14.01 -2.17
C SER A 139 -10.39 -14.22 -1.25
N GLU A 140 -10.39 -13.53 -0.11
CA GLU A 140 -11.49 -13.48 0.83
C GLU A 140 -12.35 -12.24 0.56
N GLU A 141 -13.66 -12.41 0.33
CA GLU A 141 -14.56 -11.27 0.13
C GLU A 141 -14.74 -10.51 1.46
N VAL A 142 -14.50 -9.19 1.42
CA VAL A 142 -14.53 -8.35 2.62
C VAL A 142 -15.90 -7.70 2.73
N GLN A 143 -16.66 -8.08 3.76
CA GLN A 143 -17.82 -7.31 4.18
C GLN A 143 -17.36 -6.17 5.07
N ILE A 144 -17.50 -4.95 4.57
CA ILE A 144 -17.03 -3.79 5.30
C ILE A 144 -18.03 -3.49 6.44
N SER A 145 -17.80 -3.97 7.65
CA SER A 145 -18.56 -3.60 8.88
C SER A 145 -17.89 -2.41 9.58
N ILE A 146 -18.64 -1.34 9.89
CA ILE A 146 -18.09 -0.20 10.65
C ILE A 146 -18.30 -0.50 12.13
N GLU A 147 -17.29 -1.03 12.82
CA GLU A 147 -17.20 -0.79 14.25
C GLU A 147 -16.57 0.59 14.43
N ARG A 148 -17.39 1.56 14.85
CA ARG A 148 -16.93 2.90 15.23
C ARG A 148 -16.07 2.74 16.49
N VAL A 149 -14.75 2.67 16.34
CA VAL A 149 -13.84 2.73 17.48
C VAL A 149 -13.95 4.12 18.09
N LYS A 150 -14.52 4.19 19.30
CA LYS A 150 -14.47 5.38 20.14
C LYS A 150 -13.01 5.64 20.53
N PRO A 151 -12.56 6.90 20.59
CA PRO A 151 -11.23 7.22 21.11
C PRO A 151 -11.19 6.88 22.60
N GLU A 152 -10.53 5.78 22.97
CA GLU A 152 -10.28 5.45 24.37
C GLU A 152 -8.96 6.08 24.84
N THR A 153 -9.09 6.76 25.97
CA THR A 153 -8.08 7.48 26.74
C THR A 153 -6.97 6.52 27.22
N PRO A 154 -5.69 6.93 27.21
CA PRO A 154 -4.59 6.05 27.60
C PRO A 154 -4.58 5.85 29.13
N THR A 155 -4.60 4.59 29.56
CA THR A 155 -4.38 4.21 30.96
C THR A 155 -3.03 3.49 31.06
N GLU A 156 -2.16 3.97 31.94
CA GLU A 156 -0.88 3.35 32.29
C GLU A 156 -1.08 1.98 32.98
N ALA A 157 -0.21 1.02 32.64
CA ALA A 157 0.71 0.33 33.57
C ALA A 157 0.88 -1.20 33.35
N LEU A 158 2.15 -1.56 33.11
CA LEU A 158 2.90 -2.74 33.57
C LEU A 158 2.82 -4.10 32.83
N ALA A 159 4.02 -4.58 32.46
CA ALA A 159 4.42 -5.83 31.80
C ALA A 159 4.41 -7.06 32.77
N PRO A 160 4.95 -8.28 32.47
CA PRO A 160 5.70 -8.76 31.28
C PRO A 160 5.46 -10.23 30.80
N ALA A 161 6.29 -10.65 29.82
CA ALA A 161 6.60 -12.02 29.35
C ALA A 161 5.62 -12.63 28.31
N ALA A 162 6.01 -13.42 27.30
CA ALA A 162 7.20 -14.24 27.09
C ALA A 162 7.47 -14.48 25.58
N ALA A 163 8.61 -15.12 25.33
CA ALA A 163 9.26 -15.41 24.05
C ALA A 163 8.44 -16.19 23.00
N ALA A 164 8.77 -15.94 21.73
CA ALA A 164 8.86 -16.98 20.70
C ALA A 164 9.85 -16.56 19.60
N SER A 165 10.51 -17.57 19.05
CA SER A 165 11.77 -17.59 18.30
C SER A 165 11.67 -17.30 16.80
N ALA A 166 12.73 -16.72 16.21
CA ALA A 166 13.05 -16.83 14.78
C ALA A 166 14.57 -16.57 14.51
N PRO A 167 15.14 -17.07 13.39
CA PRO A 167 16.50 -17.62 13.35
C PRO A 167 17.61 -16.66 12.84
N ALA A 168 18.84 -17.10 13.12
CA ALA A 168 20.14 -16.82 12.50
C ALA A 168 20.37 -15.43 11.85
N ARG A 169 21.13 -14.61 12.58
CA ARG A 169 21.47 -13.22 12.30
C ARG A 169 22.71 -13.10 11.40
N THR A 170 22.57 -12.45 10.24
CA THR A 170 23.69 -11.78 9.56
C THR A 170 23.87 -10.37 10.16
N ARG A 171 24.79 -10.30 11.13
CA ARG A 171 25.56 -9.13 11.61
C ARG A 171 24.92 -7.73 11.42
N ALA A 172 24.05 -7.36 12.35
CA ALA A 172 23.63 -5.97 12.60
C ALA A 172 24.76 -5.15 13.26
N GLU A 173 24.81 -3.84 13.02
CA GLU A 173 25.49 -2.88 13.90
C GLU A 173 24.72 -2.82 15.22
N GLN A 174 25.17 -3.61 16.19
CA GLN A 174 24.60 -3.60 17.53
C GLN A 174 24.92 -2.26 18.23
N PRO A 175 24.01 -1.77 19.09
CA PRO A 175 24.26 -0.58 19.88
C PRO A 175 25.52 -0.76 20.73
N THR A 176 26.49 0.15 20.59
CA THR A 176 27.66 0.21 21.45
C THR A 176 27.25 0.47 22.90
N PRO A 177 27.87 -0.19 23.90
CA PRO A 177 27.54 0.03 25.31
C PRO A 177 27.70 1.52 25.67
N GLY A 178 26.62 2.14 26.15
CA GLY A 178 26.60 3.54 26.60
C GLY A 178 25.93 4.56 25.66
N GLN A 179 25.38 4.13 24.51
CA GLN A 179 24.62 5.02 23.62
C GLN A 179 23.10 4.85 23.73
N PRO A 180 22.32 5.94 23.56
CA PRO A 180 20.87 5.85 23.59
C PRO A 180 20.35 4.95 22.47
N THR A 181 19.44 4.05 22.84
CA THR A 181 18.79 3.10 21.94
C THR A 181 17.58 3.76 21.28
N GLY A 182 17.48 3.59 19.96
CA GLY A 182 16.31 3.91 19.15
C GLY A 182 15.73 2.65 18.51
N TYR A 183 14.76 2.81 17.63
CA TYR A 183 14.04 1.70 17.01
C TYR A 183 13.90 1.90 15.50
N CYS A 184 13.99 0.82 14.73
CA CYS A 184 13.75 0.87 13.30
C CYS A 184 12.29 1.30 13.04
N ILE A 185 12.10 2.34 12.23
CA ILE A 185 10.75 2.86 11.96
C ILE A 185 9.86 1.83 11.21
N ARG A 186 10.47 0.90 10.46
CA ARG A 186 9.75 -0.15 9.72
C ARG A 186 9.42 -1.37 10.58
N CYS A 187 10.43 -1.96 11.23
CA CYS A 187 10.30 -3.27 11.88
C CYS A 187 10.45 -3.26 13.41
N GLN A 188 10.58 -2.09 14.04
CA GLN A 188 10.75 -1.92 15.49
C GLN A 188 12.05 -2.52 16.07
N GLU A 189 12.96 -3.06 15.25
CA GLU A 189 14.23 -3.62 15.74
C GLU A 189 15.02 -2.54 16.51
N PRO A 190 15.57 -2.83 17.71
CA PRO A 190 16.42 -1.90 18.43
C PRO A 190 17.68 -1.55 17.64
N ILE A 191 17.89 -0.26 17.40
CA ILE A 191 19.05 0.29 16.68
C ILE A 191 19.63 1.47 17.45
N GLN A 192 20.68 2.09 16.93
CA GLN A 192 21.22 3.32 17.50
C GLN A 192 20.23 4.47 17.32
N LEU A 193 20.04 5.30 18.36
CA LEU A 193 19.16 6.47 18.28
C LEU A 193 19.79 7.57 17.42
N ARG A 194 19.48 7.56 16.12
CA ARG A 194 19.90 8.53 15.10
C ARG A 194 18.73 8.83 14.17
N PRO A 195 17.99 9.93 14.38
CA PRO A 195 16.85 10.28 13.52
C PRO A 195 17.22 10.42 12.03
N THR A 196 18.47 10.75 11.70
CA THR A 196 18.97 10.78 10.30
C THR A 196 19.11 9.39 9.66
N HIS A 197 19.15 8.31 10.46
CA HIS A 197 19.28 6.93 10.01
C HIS A 197 18.25 6.05 10.75
N PRO A 198 16.95 6.20 10.43
CA PRO A 198 15.88 5.61 11.24
C PRO A 198 15.60 4.14 10.92
N PHE A 199 16.30 3.54 9.95
CA PHE A 199 16.14 2.15 9.53
C PHE A 199 17.25 1.25 10.10
N CYS A 200 16.92 -0.01 10.37
CA CYS A 200 17.94 -1.05 10.50
C CYS A 200 18.48 -1.42 9.12
N ARG A 201 19.66 -2.06 9.08
CA ARG A 201 20.32 -2.42 7.82
C ARG A 201 19.43 -3.21 6.86
N ALA A 202 18.75 -4.25 7.36
CA ALA A 202 17.88 -5.08 6.52
C ALA A 202 16.73 -4.25 5.92
N CYS A 203 16.07 -3.43 6.72
CA CYS A 203 14.99 -2.58 6.23
C CYS A 203 15.48 -1.47 5.31
N PHE A 204 16.71 -0.97 5.50
CA PHE A 204 17.33 0.02 4.62
C PHE A 204 17.73 -0.58 3.27
N ASP A 205 18.28 -1.80 3.27
CA ASP A 205 18.65 -2.51 2.04
C ASP A 205 17.40 -2.83 1.18
N ASP A 206 16.24 -3.05 1.82
CA ASP A 206 14.94 -3.28 1.19
C ASP A 206 14.09 -1.99 0.99
N TRP A 207 14.62 -0.81 1.34
CA TRP A 207 13.91 0.46 1.21
C TRP A 207 14.14 1.05 -0.19
N ASP A 208 13.07 1.53 -0.81
CA ASP A 208 13.05 1.98 -2.21
C ASP A 208 13.53 3.42 -2.42
N GLY A 209 13.84 4.13 -1.33
CA GLY A 209 14.38 5.49 -1.35
C GLY A 209 13.35 6.59 -1.14
N ASP A 210 12.06 6.27 -0.98
CA ASP A 210 11.02 7.29 -0.73
C ASP A 210 11.07 7.81 0.71
N GLU A 211 11.52 9.06 0.89
CA GLU A 211 11.73 9.67 2.20
C GLU A 211 10.45 10.11 2.92
N GLU A 212 9.33 10.14 2.17
CA GLU A 212 8.00 10.47 2.66
C GLU A 212 7.12 9.22 2.85
N GLU A 213 7.63 8.03 2.49
CA GLU A 213 6.93 6.77 2.71
C GLU A 213 6.62 6.60 4.21
N PRO A 214 5.34 6.42 4.59
CA PRO A 214 4.96 6.20 5.97
C PRO A 214 5.30 4.78 6.43
N GLU A 215 6.13 4.73 7.46
CA GLU A 215 6.54 3.57 8.24
C GLU A 215 5.74 3.48 9.54
N MET A 216 5.88 2.37 10.27
CA MET A 216 4.93 1.98 11.31
C MET A 216 5.31 2.40 12.75
N HIS A 217 6.56 2.79 13.01
CA HIS A 217 7.05 2.99 14.38
C HIS A 217 7.80 4.31 14.56
N CYS A 218 7.72 4.86 15.77
CA CYS A 218 8.53 5.99 16.19
C CYS A 218 9.98 5.56 16.46
N HIS A 219 10.95 6.22 15.84
CA HIS A 219 12.37 5.92 16.03
C HIS A 219 12.87 6.12 17.46
N VAL A 220 12.22 6.99 18.24
CA VAL A 220 12.66 7.34 19.59
C VAL A 220 12.07 6.42 20.65
N CYS A 221 10.75 6.18 20.62
CA CYS A 221 10.06 5.39 21.65
C CYS A 221 9.67 3.99 21.22
N GLY A 222 9.72 3.67 19.92
CA GLY A 222 9.34 2.36 19.38
C GLY A 222 7.84 2.11 19.31
N ASN A 223 6.99 3.03 19.79
CA ASN A 223 5.54 2.90 19.68
C ASN A 223 5.07 3.09 18.25
N GLU A 224 3.89 2.54 17.93
CA GLU A 224 3.23 2.74 16.65
C GLU A 224 3.06 4.22 16.33
N HIS A 225 3.52 4.61 15.15
CA HIS A 225 3.44 5.97 14.63
C HIS A 225 3.71 5.95 13.14
N SER A 226 2.94 6.71 12.36
CA SER A 226 3.20 6.96 10.94
C SER A 226 4.45 7.84 10.76
N ALA A 227 5.62 7.27 11.01
CA ALA A 227 6.92 7.91 10.85
C ALA A 227 7.32 7.91 9.38
N THR A 228 8.12 8.87 8.92
CA THR A 228 8.78 8.81 7.61
C THR A 228 10.28 8.98 7.79
N LYS A 229 11.08 8.81 6.75
CA LYS A 229 12.52 9.12 6.85
C LYS A 229 12.75 10.59 7.22
N LEU A 230 11.93 11.52 6.70
CA LEU A 230 12.01 12.95 7.05
C LEU A 230 11.46 13.26 8.45
N LYS A 231 10.45 12.51 8.91
CA LYS A 231 9.80 12.69 10.21
C LYS A 231 9.79 11.37 10.98
N PRO A 232 10.95 10.94 11.52
CA PRO A 232 11.13 9.58 12.03
C PRO A 232 10.53 9.36 13.42
N SER A 233 9.80 10.33 13.99
CA SER A 233 9.32 10.23 15.37
C SER A 233 7.98 10.91 15.58
N CYS A 234 7.23 10.44 16.58
CA CYS A 234 6.01 11.09 17.01
C CYS A 234 6.28 12.48 17.60
N TYR A 235 5.27 13.36 17.51
CA TYR A 235 5.40 14.74 17.95
C TYR A 235 5.90 14.92 19.41
N PRO A 236 5.44 14.13 20.40
CA PRO A 236 5.99 14.19 21.76
C PRO A 236 7.50 13.90 21.82
N CYS A 237 7.97 12.87 21.10
CA CYS A 237 9.37 12.49 21.07
C CYS A 237 10.23 13.54 20.38
N PHE A 238 9.75 14.09 19.27
CA PHE A 238 10.38 15.22 18.58
C PHE A 238 10.50 16.42 19.52
N LYS A 239 9.41 16.84 20.15
CA LYS A 239 9.39 18.00 21.05
C LYS A 239 10.34 17.84 22.24
N ALA A 240 10.43 16.65 22.82
CA ALA A 240 11.31 16.35 23.95
C ALA A 240 12.80 16.35 23.57
N ASN A 241 13.13 16.03 22.31
CA ASN A 241 14.50 15.81 21.84
C ASN A 241 14.95 16.80 20.74
N ARG A 242 14.16 17.83 20.43
CA ARG A 242 14.41 18.81 19.36
C ARG A 242 15.80 19.47 19.39
N ASN A 243 16.38 19.65 20.59
CA ASN A 243 17.67 20.29 20.80
C ASN A 243 18.79 19.29 21.18
N ARG A 244 18.49 17.99 21.19
CA ARG A 244 19.39 16.93 21.70
C ARG A 244 19.81 15.93 20.63
N LEU A 245 18.98 15.76 19.61
CA LEU A 245 19.22 14.87 18.49
C LEU A 245 19.31 15.67 17.20
N ASP A 246 20.04 15.14 16.24
CA ASP A 246 20.11 15.66 14.88
C ASP A 246 18.93 15.14 14.08
N TRP A 247 18.15 16.04 13.49
CA TRP A 247 16.88 15.74 12.82
C TRP A 247 17.02 15.95 11.31
N PRO A 248 16.43 15.08 10.47
CA PRO A 248 16.44 15.25 9.01
C PRO A 248 15.80 16.58 8.55
N MET A 249 14.82 17.07 9.31
CA MET A 249 14.13 18.34 9.08
C MET A 249 14.60 19.36 10.13
N GLY A 250 15.83 19.85 9.96
CA GLY A 250 16.49 20.86 10.78
C GLY A 250 17.14 21.93 9.92
#